data_AF-A0A521MAC8-F1
#
_entry.id   AF-A0A521MAC8-F1
#
_cell.length_a   1.000
_cell.length_b   1.000
_cell.length_c   1.000
_cell.angle_alpha   90.00
_cell.angle_beta   90.00
_cell.angle_gamma   90.00
#
_symmetry.space_group_name_H-M   'P 1'
#
loop_
_entity.id
_entity.type
_entity.pdbx_description
1 polymer ?
#
loop_
_entity_poly.entity_id
_entity_poly.type
_entity_poly.pdbx_seq_one_letter_code
_entity_poly.pdbx_strand_id
1 'polypeptide(L)'
;MSRIPALLISLLVLVPAPATQAQGKPFGGYPNADMQYCARLSELYIRYVGRSEAGPRTPVTPDAVGGTALAQCKHEGTVAEAIPVLERKLLNARFTLPPRN
;
A
#
# COMPACT_ATOMS: atom_id res chain seq x y z
N MET A 1 49.11 30.04 41.64
CA MET A 1 48.66 28.80 42.30
C MET A 1 47.15 28.89 42.51
N SER A 2 46.41 27.88 42.04
CA SER A 2 44.99 27.57 42.37
C SER A 2 43.87 28.42 41.71
N ARG A 3 42.73 27.95 41.17
CA ARG A 3 42.14 26.64 40.74
C ARG A 3 40.78 26.98 40.01
N ILE A 4 40.53 26.40 38.81
CA ILE A 4 39.31 25.68 38.27
C ILE A 4 37.89 26.25 38.62
N PRO A 5 36.81 26.24 37.78
CA PRO A 5 36.47 25.32 36.65
C PRO A 5 35.93 25.99 35.36
N ALA A 6 36.18 25.42 34.17
CA ALA A 6 35.35 24.39 33.51
C ALA A 6 33.88 24.81 33.31
N LEU A 7 33.64 25.74 32.37
CA LEU A 7 32.32 26.05 31.84
C LEU A 7 31.95 24.98 30.80
N LEU A 8 31.20 23.99 31.27
CA LEU A 8 30.51 22.97 30.48
C LEU A 8 29.56 23.66 29.50
N ILE A 9 29.89 23.62 28.21
CA ILE A 9 28.97 24.00 27.14
C ILE A 9 27.99 22.83 26.98
N SER A 10 26.83 22.99 27.59
CA SER A 10 25.68 22.08 27.45
C SER A 10 25.29 21.97 25.99
N LEU A 11 25.55 20.80 25.40
CA LEU A 11 25.08 20.41 24.09
C LEU A 11 23.54 20.30 24.15
N LEU A 12 22.83 21.31 23.66
CA LEU A 12 21.37 21.26 23.50
C LEU A 12 21.08 20.26 22.37
N VAL A 13 20.76 19.02 22.72
CA VAL A 13 20.34 17.99 21.77
C VAL A 13 19.01 18.42 21.17
N LEU A 14 19.05 18.91 19.94
CA LEU A 14 17.88 19.11 19.09
C LEU A 14 17.30 17.72 18.77
N VAL A 15 16.31 17.28 19.55
CA VAL A 15 15.61 16.01 19.33
C VAL A 15 14.73 16.16 18.06
N PRO A 16 15.02 15.45 16.96
CA PRO A 16 14.13 15.46 15.81
C PRO A 16 12.83 14.71 16.18
N ALA A 17 11.69 15.34 15.92
CA ALA A 17 10.39 14.70 16.06
C ALA A 17 10.35 13.40 15.23
N PRO A 18 9.84 12.28 15.75
CA PRO A 18 9.57 11.13 14.90
C PRO A 18 8.45 11.56 13.95
N ALA A 19 8.80 11.75 12.68
CA ALA A 19 7.81 11.61 11.62
C ALA A 19 7.25 10.20 11.76
N THR A 20 6.06 10.06 12.34
CA THR A 20 5.24 8.87 12.20
C THR A 20 4.95 8.75 10.71
N GLN A 21 5.87 8.10 10.01
CA GLN A 21 5.61 7.58 8.69
C GLN A 21 4.51 6.55 8.92
N ALA A 22 3.28 6.89 8.54
CA ALA A 22 2.21 5.93 8.38
C ALA A 22 2.66 4.95 7.27
N GLN A 23 3.52 4.01 7.65
CA GLN A 23 3.88 2.89 6.82
C GLN A 23 2.57 2.17 6.53
N GLY A 24 2.09 2.27 5.30
CA GLY A 24 0.92 1.54 4.83
C GLY A 24 1.10 0.08 5.23
N LYS A 25 0.26 -0.38 6.16
CA LYS A 25 0.37 -1.69 6.80
C LYS A 25 0.44 -2.76 5.71
N PRO A 26 1.59 -3.44 5.51
CA PRO A 26 1.73 -4.34 4.38
C PRO A 26 0.88 -5.59 4.57
N PHE A 27 0.80 -6.11 5.81
CA PHE A 27 -0.07 -7.24 6.16
C PHE A 27 -0.37 -7.19 7.66
N GLY A 28 -1.64 -6.95 8.02
CA GLY A 28 -2.08 -6.90 9.41
C GLY A 28 -2.50 -5.50 9.85
N GLY A 29 -3.80 -5.34 10.13
CA GLY A 29 -4.42 -4.10 10.61
C GLY A 29 -5.39 -3.44 9.64
N TYR A 30 -6.06 -4.25 8.81
CA TYR A 30 -7.29 -3.86 8.12
C TYR A 30 -8.49 -3.97 9.08
N PRO A 31 -9.48 -3.06 8.99
CA PRO A 31 -10.66 -3.07 9.85
C PRO A 31 -11.47 -4.38 9.76
N ASN A 32 -11.48 -5.02 8.59
CA ASN A 32 -12.22 -6.23 8.33
C ASN A 32 -11.51 -7.15 7.30
N ALA A 33 -11.98 -8.40 7.22
CA ALA A 33 -11.44 -9.45 6.36
C ALA A 33 -11.51 -9.10 4.87
N ASP A 34 -12.61 -8.48 4.43
CA ASP A 34 -12.77 -8.05 3.03
C ASP A 34 -11.74 -7.00 2.65
N MET A 35 -11.42 -6.04 3.53
CA MET A 35 -10.37 -5.05 3.28
C MET A 35 -8.98 -5.68 3.21
N GLN A 36 -8.69 -6.66 4.07
CA GLN A 36 -7.45 -7.43 3.98
C GLN A 36 -7.37 -8.23 2.68
N TYR A 37 -8.50 -8.82 2.27
CA TYR A 37 -8.59 -9.56 1.02
C TYR A 37 -8.38 -8.65 -0.20
N CYS A 38 -9.09 -7.51 -0.25
CA CYS A 38 -8.98 -6.50 -1.30
C CYS A 38 -7.54 -5.98 -1.41
N ALA A 39 -6.84 -5.81 -0.29
CA ALA A 39 -5.43 -5.41 -0.29
C ALA A 39 -4.51 -6.46 -0.92
N ARG A 40 -4.70 -7.75 -0.62
CA ARG A 40 -3.93 -8.84 -1.24
C ARG A 40 -4.18 -8.90 -2.75
N LEU A 41 -5.44 -8.75 -3.17
CA LEU A 41 -5.76 -8.65 -4.60
C LEU A 41 -5.10 -7.43 -5.26
N SER A 42 -5.12 -6.29 -4.58
CA SER A 42 -4.53 -5.04 -5.06
C SER A 42 -3.03 -5.17 -5.29
N GLU A 43 -2.31 -5.84 -4.39
CA GLU A 43 -0.87 -6.06 -4.53
C GLU A 43 -0.54 -6.91 -5.76
N LEU A 44 -1.25 -8.03 -5.95
CA LEU A 44 -1.09 -8.88 -7.13
C LEU A 44 -1.39 -8.10 -8.41
N TYR A 45 -2.49 -7.34 -8.40
CA TYR A 45 -2.90 -6.56 -9.55
C TYR A 45 -1.85 -5.50 -9.91
N ILE A 46 -1.36 -4.72 -8.94
CA ILE A 46 -0.33 -3.69 -9.17
C ILE A 46 0.95 -4.33 -9.71
N ARG A 47 1.38 -5.45 -9.13
CA ARG A 47 2.65 -6.07 -9.45
C ARG A 47 2.66 -6.71 -10.83
N TYR A 48 1.54 -7.30 -11.26
CA TYR A 48 1.54 -8.19 -12.42
C TYR A 48 0.54 -7.85 -13.52
N VAL A 49 -0.52 -7.08 -13.24
CA VAL A 49 -1.62 -6.83 -14.19
C VAL A 49 -1.70 -5.37 -14.60
N GLY A 50 -1.72 -4.44 -13.64
CA GLY A 50 -1.95 -3.01 -13.88
C GLY A 50 -0.95 -2.34 -14.84
N ARG A 51 0.22 -2.95 -15.06
CA ARG A 51 1.19 -2.54 -16.08
C ARG A 51 1.26 -3.48 -17.30
N SER A 52 0.82 -4.72 -17.15
CA SER A 52 1.01 -5.82 -18.13
C SER A 52 -0.16 -6.01 -19.10
N GLU A 53 -1.35 -5.45 -18.83
CA GLU A 53 -2.50 -5.52 -19.77
C GLU A 53 -2.16 -4.91 -21.15
N ALA A 54 -1.09 -4.12 -21.22
CA ALA A 54 -0.50 -3.65 -22.46
C ALA A 54 0.73 -4.50 -22.82
N GLY A 55 0.53 -5.55 -23.63
CA GLY A 55 1.66 -6.26 -24.24
C GLY A 55 2.51 -5.31 -25.12
N PRO A 56 3.74 -5.70 -25.53
CA PRO A 56 4.70 -4.82 -26.22
C PRO A 56 4.19 -4.15 -27.52
N ARG A 57 3.08 -4.65 -28.07
CA ARG A 57 2.49 -4.21 -29.33
C ARG A 57 1.12 -3.52 -29.17
N THR A 58 0.64 -3.39 -27.95
CA THR A 58 -0.68 -2.83 -27.65
C THR A 58 -0.49 -1.43 -27.07
N PRO A 59 -1.18 -0.40 -27.61
CA PRO A 59 -1.21 0.90 -26.95
C PRO A 59 -1.59 0.70 -25.48
N VAL A 60 -0.76 1.23 -24.56
CA VAL A 60 -1.00 1.14 -23.12
C VAL A 60 -2.21 2.03 -22.81
N THR A 61 -3.41 1.49 -22.93
CA THR A 61 -4.59 2.14 -22.37
C THR A 61 -4.55 1.97 -20.86
N PRO A 62 -4.54 3.06 -20.08
CA PRO A 62 -4.60 2.95 -18.63
C PRO A 62 -5.85 2.17 -18.23
N ASP A 63 -5.69 1.12 -17.42
CA ASP A 63 -6.82 0.38 -16.87
C ASP A 63 -7.50 1.21 -15.78
N ALA A 64 -8.33 2.15 -16.21
CA ALA A 64 -9.05 3.07 -15.33
C ALA A 64 -9.93 2.31 -14.33
N VAL A 65 -10.59 1.22 -14.78
CA VAL A 65 -11.44 0.40 -13.93
C VAL A 65 -10.63 -0.29 -12.82
N GLY A 66 -9.46 -0.83 -13.16
CA GLY A 66 -8.56 -1.43 -12.17
C GLY A 66 -8.01 -0.39 -11.21
N GLY A 67 -7.64 0.79 -11.71
CA GLY A 67 -7.25 1.94 -10.88
C GLY A 67 -8.34 2.38 -9.90
N THR A 68 -9.60 2.45 -10.35
CA THR A 68 -10.74 2.77 -9.48
C THR A 68 -10.93 1.70 -8.40
N ALA A 69 -10.86 0.42 -8.76
CA ALA A 69 -10.99 -0.67 -7.79
C ALA A 69 -9.87 -0.65 -6.73
N LEU A 70 -8.64 -0.33 -7.13
CA LEU A 70 -7.52 -0.13 -6.19
C LEU A 70 -7.79 1.02 -5.20
N ALA A 71 -8.41 2.11 -5.66
CA ALA A 71 -8.79 3.21 -4.79
C ALA A 71 -9.92 2.80 -3.82
N GLN A 72 -10.94 2.09 -4.32
CA GLN A 72 -12.06 1.60 -3.53
C GLN A 72 -11.62 0.61 -2.44
N CYS A 73 -10.61 -0.25 -2.67
CA CYS A 73 -10.07 -1.14 -1.63
C CYS A 73 -9.56 -0.42 -0.37
N LYS A 74 -9.28 0.89 -0.46
CA LYS A 74 -8.81 1.69 0.69
C LYS A 74 -9.95 2.17 1.59
N HIS A 75 -11.20 2.02 1.16
CA HIS A 75 -12.37 2.54 1.85
C HIS A 75 -13.35 1.39 2.17
N GLU A 76 -13.69 1.24 3.44
CA GLU A 76 -14.60 0.17 3.90
C GLU A 76 -15.95 0.18 3.17
N GLY A 77 -16.51 1.35 2.90
CA GLY A 77 -17.81 1.48 2.24
C GLY A 77 -17.85 1.06 0.78
N THR A 78 -16.70 0.87 0.12
CA THR A 78 -16.62 0.49 -1.30
C THR A 78 -15.83 -0.79 -1.55
N VAL A 79 -15.33 -1.43 -0.48
CA VAL A 79 -14.51 -2.65 -0.58
C VAL A 79 -15.24 -3.81 -1.26
N ALA A 80 -16.53 -3.98 -0.94
CA ALA A 80 -17.35 -5.07 -1.48
C ALA A 80 -17.54 -4.98 -3.00
N GLU A 81 -17.55 -3.75 -3.55
CA GLU A 81 -17.65 -3.50 -4.98
C GLU A 81 -16.30 -3.71 -5.70
N ALA A 82 -15.20 -3.40 -5.02
CA ALA A 82 -13.85 -3.48 -5.57
C ALA A 82 -13.36 -4.93 -5.72
N ILE A 83 -13.66 -5.79 -4.75
CA ILE A 83 -13.22 -7.20 -4.73
C ILE A 83 -13.53 -7.94 -6.04
N PRO A 84 -14.80 -8.05 -6.50
CA PRO A 84 -15.12 -8.81 -7.71
C PRO A 84 -14.49 -8.21 -8.98
N VAL A 85 -14.15 -6.91 -8.98
CA VAL A 85 -13.45 -6.28 -10.09
C VAL A 85 -12.01 -6.75 -10.15
N LEU A 86 -11.29 -6.73 -9.02
CA LEU A 86 -9.90 -7.18 -8.97
C LEU A 86 -9.77 -8.70 -9.15
N GLU A 87 -10.68 -9.50 -8.58
CA GLU A 87 -10.72 -10.95 -8.80
C GLU A 87 -10.83 -11.27 -10.29
N ARG A 88 -11.79 -10.66 -10.99
CA ARG A 88 -11.98 -10.87 -12.44
C ARG A 88 -10.77 -10.45 -13.25
N LYS A 89 -10.13 -9.33 -12.92
CA LYS A 89 -8.92 -8.85 -13.62
C LYS A 89 -7.76 -9.84 -13.45
N LEU A 90 -7.53 -10.30 -12.21
CA LEU A 90 -6.50 -11.30 -11.92
C LEU A 90 -6.80 -12.64 -12.62
N LEU A 91 -8.05 -13.10 -12.62
CA LEU A 91 -8.45 -14.32 -13.33
C LEU A 91 -8.29 -14.22 -14.85
N ASN A 92 -8.63 -13.07 -15.44
CA ASN A 92 -8.43 -12.82 -16.87
C ASN A 92 -6.93 -12.84 -17.23
N ALA A 93 -6.09 -12.31 -16.35
CA ALA A 93 -4.64 -12.40 -16.44
C ALA A 93 -4.06 -13.77 -16.03
N ARG A 94 -4.92 -14.77 -15.79
CA ARG A 94 -4.57 -16.16 -15.45
C ARG A 94 -3.82 -16.33 -14.12
N PHE A 95 -4.02 -15.42 -13.16
CA PHE A 95 -3.50 -15.56 -11.80
C PHE A 95 -4.43 -16.42 -10.92
N THR A 96 -3.81 -17.19 -10.02
CA THR A 96 -4.52 -17.85 -8.91
C THR A 96 -4.88 -16.82 -7.85
N LEU A 97 -6.14 -16.83 -7.41
CA LEU A 97 -6.61 -15.90 -6.38
C LEU A 97 -6.18 -16.35 -4.98
N PRO A 98 -5.83 -15.41 -4.08
CA PRO A 98 -5.63 -15.72 -2.67
C PRO A 98 -6.94 -16.21 -2.03
N PRO A 99 -6.87 -16.93 -0.89
CA PRO A 99 -8.07 -17.33 -0.16
C PRO A 99 -8.69 -16.14 0.60
N ARG A 100 -10.03 -16.11 0.63
CA ARG A 100 -10.82 -15.23 1.51
C ARG A 100 -10.84 -15.88 2.90
N ASN A 101 -10.08 -15.32 3.83
CA ASN A 101 -10.05 -15.73 5.24
C ASN A 101 -10.64 -14.62 6.07
#